data_AF-A0A2D9D6T5-F1
#
_entry.id   AF-A0A2D9D6T5-F1
#
_cell.length_a   1.000
_cell.length_b   1.000
_cell.length_c   1.000
_cell.angle_alpha   90.00
_cell.angle_beta   90.00
_cell.angle_gamma   90.00
#
_symmetry.space_group_name_H-M   'P 1'
#
loop_
_entity.id
_entity.type
_entity.pdbx_description
1 polymer ?
#
loop_
_entity_poly.entity_id
_entity_poly.type
_entity_poly.pdbx_seq_one_letter_code
_entity_poly.pdbx_strand_id
1 'polypeptide(L)'
;MNLLQSLLIIAIFIFFSSCEFSSKGKWTDSDKKKAMEQINIAEKKTSSKFSLKFKNCVVETLESKYESFADADSDRMGAAQAIKDCRKKISEKGSWSDSDKEAARNDLKRDITDEMIQDCIISSLENEYNSYFEVNTDKTSENTEKLSGIMMDCLLNK
;
A
#
# COMPACT_ATOMS: atom_id res chain seq x y z
N MET A 1 1.47 10.40 77.56
CA MET A 1 0.52 9.52 76.86
C MET A 1 0.95 9.48 75.40
N ASN A 2 1.80 8.54 75.01
CA ASN A 2 2.31 8.46 73.64
C ASN A 2 1.77 7.19 73.00
N LEU A 3 0.61 7.35 72.38
CA LEU A 3 0.07 6.48 71.35
C LEU A 3 0.80 6.82 70.04
N LEU A 4 1.41 5.83 69.39
CA LEU A 4 1.02 5.38 68.05
C LEU A 4 2.01 4.31 67.56
N GLN A 5 1.48 3.12 67.33
CA GLN A 5 2.07 2.11 66.45
C GLN A 5 2.13 2.68 65.03
N SER A 6 3.25 2.47 64.34
CA SER A 6 3.26 2.47 62.87
C SER A 6 4.04 1.27 62.37
N LEU A 7 3.28 0.30 61.86
CA LEU A 7 3.75 -0.81 61.05
C LEU A 7 4.56 -0.28 59.86
N LEU A 8 5.82 -0.67 59.76
CA LEU A 8 6.61 -0.55 58.54
C LEU A 8 6.19 -1.69 57.59
N ILE A 9 5.08 -1.49 56.89
CA ILE A 9 4.74 -2.27 55.70
C ILE A 9 5.75 -1.84 54.62
N ILE A 10 6.76 -2.69 54.40
CA ILE A 10 7.64 -2.56 53.25
C ILE A 10 6.77 -2.79 52.01
N ALA A 11 6.39 -1.69 51.36
CA ALA A 11 5.73 -1.70 50.07
C ALA A 11 6.66 -2.43 49.09
N ILE A 12 6.19 -3.58 48.62
CA ILE A 12 6.74 -4.29 47.48
C ILE A 12 6.79 -3.29 46.33
N PHE A 13 7.99 -2.86 45.97
CA PHE A 13 8.24 -2.18 44.69
C PHE A 13 7.92 -3.19 43.60
N ILE A 14 6.69 -3.14 43.11
CA ILE A 14 6.32 -3.73 41.83
C ILE A 14 7.24 -3.03 40.82
N PHE A 15 8.25 -3.76 40.35
CA PHE A 15 8.95 -3.44 39.11
C PHE A 15 7.87 -3.30 38.04
N PHE A 16 7.47 -2.06 37.75
CA PHE A 16 6.79 -1.76 36.51
C PHE A 16 7.79 -2.12 35.42
N SER A 17 7.62 -3.29 34.83
CA SER A 17 8.06 -3.54 33.46
C SER A 17 7.38 -2.45 32.63
N SER A 18 8.14 -1.39 32.32
CA SER A 18 7.75 -0.39 31.33
C SER A 18 7.50 -1.16 30.04
N CYS A 19 6.25 -1.49 29.78
CA CYS A 19 5.82 -1.83 28.44
C CYS A 19 6.05 -0.54 27.65
N GLU A 20 7.17 -0.47 26.92
CA GLU A 20 7.45 0.62 25.98
C GLU A 20 6.29 0.64 24.99
N PHE A 21 5.32 1.53 25.22
CA PHE A 21 4.28 1.81 24.24
C PHE A 21 4.97 2.49 23.07
N SER A 22 5.34 1.68 22.06
CA SER A 22 5.85 2.17 20.79
C SER A 22 4.91 3.25 20.24
N SER A 23 5.46 4.44 19.98
CA SER A 23 4.76 5.58 19.38
C SER A 23 4.62 5.47 17.86
N LYS A 24 5.22 4.43 17.24
CA LYS A 24 5.02 4.08 15.83
C LYS A 24 3.54 4.01 15.48
N GLY A 25 3.17 4.53 14.31
CA GLY A 25 1.78 4.61 13.88
C GLY A 25 0.99 5.83 14.41
N LYS A 26 1.64 6.74 15.15
CA LYS A 26 0.98 7.92 15.75
C LYS A 26 1.50 9.25 15.22
N TRP A 27 1.84 9.31 13.93
CA TRP A 27 2.29 10.56 13.34
C TRP A 27 1.15 11.58 13.31
N THR A 28 1.49 12.83 13.62
CA THR A 28 0.52 13.92 13.50
C THR A 28 0.24 14.25 12.04
N ASP A 29 -0.87 14.92 11.75
CA ASP A 29 -1.15 15.44 10.41
C ASP A 29 -0.01 16.36 9.90
N SER A 30 0.64 17.08 10.83
CA SER A 30 1.81 17.89 10.50
C SER A 30 3.00 17.04 10.04
N ASP A 31 3.23 15.87 10.64
CA ASP A 31 4.31 14.96 10.26
C ASP A 31 4.04 14.33 8.89
N LYS A 32 2.81 13.88 8.66
CA LYS A 32 2.37 13.34 7.36
C LYS A 32 2.51 14.39 6.26
N LYS A 33 2.17 15.65 6.53
CA LYS A 33 2.34 16.77 5.59
C LYS A 33 3.82 17.02 5.26
N LYS A 34 4.72 16.99 6.24
CA LYS A 34 6.17 17.14 6.01
C LYS A 34 6.73 16.01 5.15
N ALA A 35 6.33 14.77 5.43
CA ALA A 35 6.72 13.61 4.63
C ALA A 35 6.22 13.72 3.18
N MET A 36 4.96 14.12 3.00
CA MET A 36 4.39 14.37 1.68
C MET A 36 5.18 15.43 0.89
N GLU A 37 5.60 16.51 1.56
CA GLU A 37 6.42 17.54 0.92
C GLU A 37 7.79 17.01 0.48
N GLN A 38 8.46 16.19 1.32
CA GLN A 38 9.73 15.56 0.93
C GLN A 38 9.56 14.62 -0.27
N ILE A 39 8.46 13.87 -0.33
CA ILE A 39 8.14 13.01 -1.47
C ILE A 39 7.91 13.85 -2.73
N ASN A 40 7.20 14.98 -2.64
CA ASN A 40 7.00 15.89 -3.77
C ASN A 40 8.32 16.53 -4.25
N ILE A 41 9.24 16.84 -3.32
CA ILE A 41 10.58 17.33 -3.67
C ILE A 41 11.36 16.22 -4.39
N ALA A 42 11.31 14.98 -3.92
CA ALA A 42 11.96 13.84 -4.57
C ALA A 42 11.38 13.58 -5.97
N GLU A 43 10.05 13.61 -6.11
CA GLU A 43 9.32 13.52 -7.38
C GLU A 43 9.88 14.52 -8.40
N LYS A 44 9.90 15.81 -8.04
CA LYS A 44 10.45 16.89 -8.88
C LYS A 44 11.90 16.67 -9.27
N LYS A 45 12.76 16.23 -8.34
CA LYS A 45 14.19 15.97 -8.59
C LYS A 45 14.43 14.81 -9.55
N THR A 46 13.54 13.82 -9.53
CA THR A 46 13.65 12.62 -10.37
C THR A 46 12.93 12.74 -11.73
N SER A 47 12.31 13.89 -12.02
CA SER A 47 11.45 14.09 -13.20
C SER A 47 10.40 12.99 -13.42
N SER A 48 10.06 12.27 -12.34
CA SER A 48 9.11 11.17 -12.34
C SER A 48 7.80 11.67 -11.75
N LYS A 49 6.64 11.20 -12.23
CA LYS A 49 5.35 11.52 -11.62
C LYS A 49 4.94 10.38 -10.69
N PHE A 50 4.66 10.70 -9.42
CA PHE A 50 4.22 9.74 -8.42
C PHE A 50 2.70 9.88 -8.21
N SER A 51 1.98 8.77 -8.28
CA SER A 51 0.54 8.75 -8.00
C SER A 51 0.27 9.06 -6.52
N LEU A 52 -0.92 9.59 -6.20
CA LEU A 52 -1.31 9.85 -4.80
C LEU A 52 -1.28 8.55 -3.97
N LYS A 53 -1.71 7.43 -4.56
CA LYS A 53 -1.65 6.09 -3.95
C LYS A 53 -0.21 5.70 -3.56
N PHE A 54 0.75 5.98 -4.44
CA PHE A 54 2.17 5.77 -4.15
C PHE A 54 2.67 6.62 -3.00
N LYS A 55 2.37 7.92 -3.02
CA LYS A 55 2.80 8.84 -1.95
C LYS A 55 2.21 8.43 -0.60
N ASN A 56 0.93 8.07 -0.56
CA ASN A 56 0.27 7.62 0.67
C ASN A 56 0.88 6.33 1.21
N CYS A 57 1.15 5.33 0.36
CA CYS A 57 1.83 4.11 0.78
C CYS A 57 3.18 4.42 1.45
N VAL A 58 3.97 5.34 0.86
CA VAL A 58 5.27 5.70 1.42
C VAL A 58 5.09 6.34 2.79
N VAL A 59 4.16 7.30 2.94
CA VAL A 59 3.87 7.95 4.24
C VAL A 59 3.42 6.92 5.29
N GLU A 60 2.49 6.04 4.96
CA GLU A 60 1.99 5.00 5.87
C GLU A 60 3.09 4.02 6.27
N THR A 61 3.95 3.64 5.32
CA THR A 61 5.08 2.74 5.59
C THR A 61 6.09 3.40 6.52
N LEU A 62 6.39 4.69 6.34
CA LEU A 62 7.27 5.44 7.24
C LEU A 62 6.64 5.59 8.64
N GLU A 63 5.37 5.97 8.72
CA GLU A 63 4.65 6.11 9.98
C GLU A 63 4.61 4.79 10.77
N SER A 64 4.45 3.65 10.10
CA SER A 64 4.47 2.33 10.75
C SER A 64 5.83 1.96 11.35
N LYS A 65 6.92 2.54 10.82
CA LYS A 65 8.29 2.14 11.14
C LYS A 65 8.97 3.09 12.12
N TYR A 66 8.67 4.38 12.04
CA TYR A 66 9.33 5.44 12.80
C TYR A 66 8.38 6.11 13.78
N GLU A 67 8.91 6.53 14.92
CA GLU A 67 8.15 7.21 15.96
C GLU A 67 7.72 8.62 15.54
N SER A 68 8.55 9.31 14.76
CA SER A 68 8.29 10.64 14.24
C SER A 68 8.81 10.84 12.81
N PHE A 69 8.38 11.92 12.16
CA PHE A 69 8.95 12.34 10.89
C PHE A 69 10.46 12.64 10.99
N ALA A 70 10.91 13.21 12.11
CA ALA A 70 12.32 13.54 12.30
C ALA A 70 13.20 12.29 12.29
N ASP A 71 12.74 11.20 12.91
CA ASP A 71 13.46 9.92 12.89
C ASP A 71 13.55 9.36 11.47
N ALA A 72 12.44 9.40 10.72
CA ALA A 72 12.41 8.97 9.32
C ALA A 72 13.32 9.83 8.42
N ASP A 73 13.35 11.15 8.61
CA ASP A 73 14.17 12.09 7.83
C ASP A 73 15.67 11.89 8.10
N SER A 74 16.01 11.49 9.33
CA SER A 74 17.38 11.14 9.70
C SER A 74 17.85 9.80 9.12
N ASP A 75 16.94 8.85 8.88
CA ASP A 75 17.23 7.53 8.29
C ASP A 75 16.94 7.48 6.78
N ARG A 76 17.84 8.09 6.01
CA ARG A 76 17.74 8.14 4.54
C ARG A 76 17.68 6.75 3.89
N MET A 77 18.38 5.77 4.44
CA MET A 77 18.41 4.42 3.87
C MET A 77 17.08 3.71 4.09
N GLY A 78 16.55 3.78 5.31
CA GLY A 78 15.26 3.20 5.63
C GLY A 78 14.11 3.90 4.90
N ALA A 79 14.18 5.22 4.69
CA ALA A 79 13.21 5.94 3.86
C ALA A 79 13.30 5.54 2.38
N ALA A 80 14.51 5.38 1.83
CA ALA A 80 14.69 4.87 0.47
C ALA A 80 14.15 3.44 0.30
N GLN A 81 14.26 2.61 1.35
CA GLN A 81 13.68 1.27 1.34
C GLN A 81 12.14 1.32 1.34
N ALA A 82 11.51 2.21 2.12
CA ALA A 82 10.06 2.39 2.08
C ALA A 82 9.55 2.78 0.68
N ILE A 83 10.28 3.64 -0.04
CA ILE A 83 10.01 3.99 -1.44
C ILE A 83 10.08 2.76 -2.35
N LYS A 84 11.10 1.92 -2.19
CA LYS A 84 11.25 0.67 -2.97
C LYS A 84 10.14 -0.33 -2.66
N ASP A 85 9.80 -0.51 -1.39
CA ASP A 85 8.77 -1.43 -0.94
C ASP A 85 7.40 -1.00 -1.47
N CYS A 86 7.08 0.30 -1.38
CA CYS A 86 5.86 0.84 -1.97
C CYS A 86 5.88 0.79 -3.48
N ARG A 87 7.05 0.94 -4.10
CA ARG A 87 7.16 0.78 -5.55
C ARG A 87 6.86 -0.65 -5.91
N LYS A 88 7.40 -1.65 -5.23
CA LYS A 88 7.08 -3.06 -5.42
C LYS A 88 5.61 -3.40 -5.10
N LYS A 89 4.98 -2.71 -4.15
CA LYS A 89 3.57 -2.91 -3.79
C LYS A 89 2.59 -2.28 -4.79
N ILE A 90 3.03 -1.27 -5.54
CA ILE A 90 2.16 -0.43 -6.39
C ILE A 90 2.51 -0.57 -7.87
N SER A 91 3.78 -0.85 -8.18
CA SER A 91 4.09 -1.57 -9.39
C SER A 91 3.49 -2.95 -9.21
N GLU A 92 2.68 -3.33 -10.17
CA GLU A 92 2.19 -4.68 -10.40
C GLU A 92 0.85 -4.99 -9.73
N LYS A 93 -0.21 -5.03 -10.56
CA LYS A 93 -1.59 -5.48 -10.28
C LYS A 93 -2.48 -4.50 -9.47
N GLY A 94 -3.70 -4.28 -9.92
CA GLY A 94 -4.73 -3.51 -9.21
C GLY A 94 -4.70 -1.99 -9.47
N SER A 95 -3.98 -1.50 -10.47
CA SER A 95 -3.82 -0.05 -10.72
C SER A 95 -3.67 0.29 -12.20
N TRP A 96 -4.46 -0.38 -13.04
CA TRP A 96 -4.56 -0.04 -14.45
C TRP A 96 -5.07 1.39 -14.61
N SER A 97 -4.53 2.11 -15.60
CA SER A 97 -5.02 3.45 -15.92
C SER A 97 -6.44 3.39 -16.49
N ASP A 98 -7.19 4.50 -16.46
CA ASP A 98 -8.51 4.56 -17.11
C ASP A 98 -8.41 4.21 -18.60
N SER A 99 -7.28 4.57 -19.23
CA SER A 99 -6.99 4.20 -20.63
C SER A 99 -6.79 2.69 -20.82
N ASP A 100 -6.15 1.99 -19.88
CA ASP A 100 -6.02 0.53 -19.93
C ASP A 100 -7.38 -0.15 -19.78
N LYS A 101 -8.20 0.33 -18.83
CA LYS A 101 -9.55 -0.20 -18.59
C LYS A 101 -10.46 0.04 -19.80
N GLU A 102 -10.41 1.23 -20.39
CA GLU A 102 -11.16 1.58 -21.60
C GLU A 102 -10.72 0.75 -22.81
N ALA A 103 -9.41 0.55 -22.99
CA ALA A 103 -8.89 -0.31 -24.06
C ALA A 103 -9.38 -1.76 -23.90
N ALA A 104 -9.27 -2.32 -22.69
CA ALA A 104 -9.79 -3.65 -22.39
C ALA A 104 -11.30 -3.77 -22.64
N ARG A 105 -12.08 -2.76 -22.23
CA ARG A 105 -13.53 -2.72 -22.49
C ARG A 105 -13.85 -2.67 -23.98
N ASN A 106 -13.10 -1.89 -24.75
CA ASN A 106 -13.29 -1.77 -26.20
C ASN A 106 -13.01 -3.05 -26.97
N ASP A 107 -12.10 -3.89 -26.47
CA ASP A 107 -11.84 -5.20 -27.06
C ASP A 107 -12.91 -6.22 -26.64
N LEU A 108 -13.29 -6.25 -25.35
CA LEU A 108 -14.31 -7.17 -24.85
C LEU A 108 -15.71 -6.92 -25.44
N LYS A 109 -16.10 -5.65 -25.66
CA LYS A 109 -17.46 -5.31 -26.12
C LYS A 109 -17.83 -5.88 -27.49
N ARG A 110 -16.85 -6.38 -28.25
CA ARG A 110 -17.08 -7.07 -29.53
C ARG A 110 -17.76 -8.43 -29.35
N ASP A 111 -17.40 -9.14 -28.29
CA ASP A 111 -17.81 -10.53 -28.05
C ASP A 111 -18.69 -10.68 -26.79
N ILE A 112 -18.60 -9.73 -25.86
CA ILE A 112 -19.32 -9.75 -24.58
C ILE A 112 -20.04 -8.42 -24.41
N THR A 113 -21.37 -8.41 -24.47
CA THR A 113 -22.18 -7.18 -24.35
C THR A 113 -22.62 -6.86 -22.93
N ASP A 114 -22.56 -7.83 -22.02
CA ASP A 114 -22.97 -7.68 -20.63
C ASP A 114 -21.87 -6.98 -19.81
N GLU A 115 -22.19 -5.78 -19.32
CA GLU A 115 -21.26 -4.90 -18.62
C GLU A 115 -20.77 -5.50 -17.30
N MET A 116 -21.57 -6.31 -16.59
CA MET A 116 -21.13 -6.93 -15.33
C MET A 116 -20.03 -7.97 -15.59
N ILE A 117 -20.13 -8.72 -16.69
CA ILE A 117 -19.09 -9.67 -17.09
C ILE A 117 -17.83 -8.92 -17.53
N GLN A 118 -17.98 -7.84 -18.31
CA GLN A 118 -16.84 -7.02 -18.71
C GLN A 118 -16.10 -6.47 -17.47
N ASP A 119 -16.82 -5.97 -16.48
CA ASP A 119 -16.25 -5.45 -15.24
C ASP A 119 -15.53 -6.54 -14.44
N CYS A 120 -16.12 -7.73 -14.34
CA CYS A 120 -15.49 -8.90 -13.72
C CYS A 120 -14.16 -9.25 -14.41
N ILE A 121 -14.16 -9.34 -15.74
CA ILE A 121 -12.97 -9.68 -16.52
C ILE A 121 -11.90 -8.59 -16.35
N ILE A 122 -12.26 -7.32 -16.52
CA ILE A 122 -11.31 -6.19 -16.41
C ILE A 122 -10.70 -6.13 -15.01
N SER A 123 -11.50 -6.28 -13.95
CA SER A 123 -10.98 -6.30 -12.58
C SER A 123 -10.05 -7.49 -12.33
N SER A 124 -10.35 -8.66 -12.90
CA SER A 124 -9.54 -9.85 -12.76
C SER A 124 -8.20 -9.69 -13.51
N LEU A 125 -8.22 -9.16 -14.73
CA LEU A 125 -7.01 -8.84 -15.49
C LEU A 125 -6.18 -7.76 -14.81
N GLU A 126 -6.82 -6.71 -14.28
CA GLU A 126 -6.15 -5.67 -13.52
C GLU A 126 -5.41 -6.27 -12.31
N ASN A 127 -6.01 -7.24 -11.62
CA ASN A 127 -5.37 -7.95 -10.51
C ASN A 127 -4.28 -8.95 -10.93
N GLU A 128 -4.16 -9.27 -12.22
CA GLU A 128 -3.25 -10.29 -12.70
C GLU A 128 -2.09 -9.78 -13.54
N TYR A 129 -2.20 -8.56 -14.07
CA TYR A 129 -1.21 -7.96 -14.97
C TYR A 129 -0.95 -6.49 -14.59
N ASN A 130 0.18 -5.96 -15.03
CA ASN A 130 0.61 -4.60 -14.70
C ASN A 130 -0.05 -3.55 -15.58
N SER A 131 -0.48 -3.94 -16.78
CA SER A 131 -1.19 -3.10 -17.75
C SER A 131 -1.97 -3.95 -18.74
N TYR A 132 -2.86 -3.32 -19.50
CA TYR A 132 -3.54 -3.99 -20.60
C TYR A 132 -2.58 -4.35 -21.75
N PHE A 133 -1.52 -3.56 -21.94
CA PHE A 133 -0.48 -3.86 -22.92
C PHE A 133 0.20 -5.20 -22.65
N GLU A 134 0.45 -5.54 -21.38
CA GLU A 134 1.08 -6.81 -20.98
C GLU A 134 0.19 -8.00 -21.36
N VAL A 135 -1.13 -7.89 -21.11
CA VAL A 135 -2.12 -8.91 -21.49
C VAL A 135 -2.02 -9.26 -22.98
N ASN A 136 -1.86 -8.24 -23.83
CA ASN A 136 -1.87 -8.40 -25.28
C ASN A 136 -0.51 -8.72 -25.92
N THR A 137 0.58 -8.54 -25.17
CA THR A 137 1.94 -8.78 -25.69
C THR A 137 2.50 -10.13 -25.28
N ASP A 138 2.03 -10.70 -24.18
CA ASP A 138 2.35 -12.06 -23.79
C ASP A 138 1.54 -13.07 -24.62
N LYS A 139 2.21 -13.72 -25.58
CA LYS A 139 1.60 -14.73 -26.47
C LYS A 139 1.93 -16.17 -26.06
N THR A 140 2.35 -16.39 -24.81
CA THR A 140 2.63 -17.74 -24.31
C THR A 140 1.33 -18.55 -24.21
N SER A 141 1.46 -19.88 -24.31
CA SER A 141 0.33 -20.80 -24.09
C SER A 141 -0.20 -20.70 -22.66
N GLU A 142 0.68 -20.51 -21.68
CA GLU A 142 0.33 -20.28 -20.28
C GLU A 142 -0.55 -19.04 -20.10
N ASN A 143 -0.18 -17.92 -20.73
CA ASN A 143 -1.00 -16.71 -20.71
C ASN A 143 -2.37 -16.94 -21.36
N THR A 144 -2.43 -17.69 -22.47
CA THR A 144 -3.68 -18.00 -23.17
C THR A 144 -4.64 -18.83 -22.31
N GLU A 145 -4.12 -19.86 -21.62
CA GLU A 145 -4.90 -20.68 -20.68
C GLU A 145 -5.43 -19.83 -19.51
N LYS A 146 -4.57 -18.96 -18.95
CA LYS A 146 -4.94 -18.05 -17.87
C LYS A 146 -6.07 -17.09 -18.26
N LEU A 147 -5.98 -16.47 -19.44
CA LEU A 147 -7.03 -15.58 -19.96
C LEU A 147 -8.35 -16.33 -20.16
N SER A 148 -8.29 -17.54 -20.71
CA SER A 148 -9.46 -18.39 -20.91
C SER A 148 -10.13 -18.75 -19.57
N GLY A 149 -9.32 -19.06 -18.54
CA GLY A 149 -9.80 -19.32 -17.18
C GLY A 149 -10.54 -18.14 -16.57
N ILE A 150 -9.95 -16.94 -16.62
CA ILE A 150 -10.58 -15.70 -16.14
C ILE A 150 -11.93 -15.45 -16.82
N MET A 151 -11.98 -15.62 -18.15
CA MET A 151 -13.23 -15.41 -18.90
C MET A 151 -14.31 -16.42 -18.48
N MET A 152 -13.96 -17.70 -18.33
CA MET A 152 -14.91 -18.74 -17.91
C MET A 152 -15.40 -18.52 -16.47
N ASP A 153 -14.52 -18.15 -15.54
CA ASP A 153 -14.90 -17.86 -14.16
C ASP A 153 -15.91 -16.72 -14.06
N CYS A 154 -15.71 -15.64 -14.83
CA CYS A 154 -16.65 -14.52 -14.89
C CYS A 154 -17.97 -14.88 -15.59
N LEU A 155 -17.96 -15.82 -16.54
CA LEU A 155 -19.18 -16.27 -17.22
C LEU A 155 -20.04 -17.21 -16.38
N LEU A 156 -19.42 -18.01 -15.52
CA LEU A 156 -20.10 -19.02 -14.71
C LEU A 156 -20.60 -18.50 -13.36
N ASN A 157 -19.98 -17.44 -12.81
CA ASN A 157 -20.30 -16.88 -11.50
C ASN A 157 -21.18 -15.61 -11.57
N LYS A 158 -22.05 -15.51 -12.59
CA LYS A 158 -23.00 -14.38 -12.73
C LYS A 158 -24.13 -14.41 -11.71
#